data_AF-A0A969WW86-F1
#
_entry.id   AF-A0A969WW86-F1
#
_cell.length_a   1.000
_cell.length_b   1.000
_cell.length_c   1.000
_cell.angle_alpha   90.00
_cell.angle_beta   90.00
_cell.angle_gamma   90.00
#
_symmetry.space_group_name_H-M   'P 1'
#
loop_
_entity.id
_entity.type
_entity.pdbx_description
1 polymer ?
#
loop_
_entity_poly.entity_id
_entity_poly.type
_entity_poly.pdbx_seq_one_letter_code
_entity_poly.pdbx_strand_id
1 'polypeptide(L)'
;VAMKTGQLLEMPFTHHMIPVDVTLNGEYIGNYTFTEHKEVTENRINVGDGGWLVELDTNFDEDFKIISSKFVLPVMIQHPALDKMSVVDADKLLNEIKTDFNALDELIYSDAVPNNNYLNYFDADAFVDFMIVYILTDNEEINHPKSTYIYKKSGGKYCMGPIWDFDWAFGYEWSYTHFVAPNRNLFWTGEKAGRGTAFFAIIMSDPAIGDVFKTKWAKFKELQYPILVEYINEYAESIRESHANDQKVWLQSSGSIDTYRDQMLNWLDKRVAYMDGLF
;
A
#
# COMPACT_ATOMS: atom_id res chain seq x y z
N VAL A 1 7.15 1.82 9.65
CA VAL A 1 8.07 1.25 8.64
C VAL A 1 7.55 1.47 7.23
N ALA A 2 6.39 0.92 6.84
CA ALA A 2 5.83 1.08 5.48
C ALA A 2 5.78 2.53 4.97
N MET A 3 5.19 3.45 5.75
CA MET A 3 5.13 4.87 5.35
C MET A 3 6.51 5.53 5.22
N LYS A 4 7.46 5.15 6.09
CA LYS A 4 8.85 5.62 5.97
C LYS A 4 9.50 5.08 4.69
N THR A 5 9.27 3.82 4.34
CA THR A 5 9.72 3.24 3.06
C THR A 5 9.16 4.02 1.87
N GLY A 6 7.85 4.33 1.88
CA GLY A 6 7.22 5.15 0.82
C GLY A 6 7.84 6.55 0.72
N GLN A 7 8.12 7.20 1.85
CA GLN A 7 8.82 8.49 1.88
C GLN A 7 10.24 8.41 1.31
N LEU A 8 11.00 7.36 1.64
CA LEU A 8 12.36 7.14 1.13
C LEU A 8 12.41 6.79 -0.36
N LEU A 9 11.30 6.27 -0.89
CA LEU A 9 11.09 6.07 -2.33
C LEU A 9 10.53 7.33 -3.02
N GLU A 10 10.28 8.41 -2.28
CA GLU A 10 9.68 9.64 -2.78
C GLU A 10 8.29 9.41 -3.42
N MET A 11 7.55 8.41 -2.93
CA MET A 11 6.23 8.07 -3.44
C MET A 11 5.25 9.24 -3.22
N PRO A 12 4.54 9.70 -4.26
CA PRO A 12 3.53 10.74 -4.12
C PRO A 12 2.46 10.38 -3.10
N PHE A 13 2.02 11.39 -2.36
CA PHE A 13 0.90 11.30 -1.42
C PHE A 13 1.10 10.30 -0.27
N THR A 14 2.34 9.91 0.04
CA THR A 14 2.63 9.09 1.22
C THR A 14 2.30 9.86 2.49
N HIS A 15 1.30 9.39 3.23
CA HIS A 15 0.85 10.03 4.47
C HIS A 15 1.93 10.03 5.56
N HIS A 16 1.92 11.08 6.37
CA HIS A 16 2.67 11.11 7.61
C HIS A 16 1.93 10.34 8.69
N MET A 17 2.65 9.43 9.36
CA MET A 17 2.14 8.69 10.51
C MET A 17 3.11 8.89 11.68
N ILE A 18 2.60 9.38 12.80
CA ILE A 18 3.38 9.62 14.02
C ILE A 18 2.71 8.96 15.24
N PRO A 19 3.50 8.47 16.21
CA PRO A 19 2.98 7.98 17.47
C PRO A 19 2.59 9.16 18.36
N VAL A 20 1.46 9.06 19.06
CA VAL A 20 0.98 10.06 20.01
C VAL A 20 0.42 9.40 21.27
N ASP A 21 0.66 10.04 22.41
CA ASP A 21 0.02 9.69 23.67
C ASP A 21 -1.30 10.45 23.80
N VAL A 22 -2.39 9.73 24.03
CA VAL A 22 -3.72 10.34 24.11
C VAL A 22 -4.19 10.41 25.56
N THR A 23 -4.68 11.58 25.95
CA THR A 23 -5.32 11.82 27.25
C THR A 23 -6.74 12.31 27.01
N LEU A 24 -7.73 11.63 27.59
CA LEU A 24 -9.14 12.00 27.52
C LEU A 24 -9.65 12.33 28.91
N ASN A 25 -10.19 13.54 29.10
CA ASN A 25 -10.69 14.03 30.40
C ASN A 25 -9.66 13.96 31.55
N GLY A 26 -8.37 14.11 31.23
CA GLY A 26 -7.28 14.03 32.21
C GLY A 26 -6.79 12.61 32.50
N GLU A 27 -7.36 11.59 31.87
CA GLU A 27 -6.93 10.19 31.97
C GLU A 27 -6.12 9.78 30.73
N TYR A 28 -4.92 9.25 30.93
CA TYR A 28 -4.11 8.67 29.84
C TYR A 28 -4.77 7.39 29.34
N ILE A 29 -5.06 7.33 28.04
CA ILE A 29 -5.78 6.21 27.43
C ILE A 29 -4.93 5.39 26.45
N GLY A 30 -3.62 5.65 26.38
CA GLY A 30 -2.69 4.84 25.60
C GLY A 30 -1.98 5.56 24.48
N ASN A 31 -1.18 4.78 23.75
CA ASN A 31 -0.44 5.17 22.56
C ASN A 31 -1.28 4.90 21.31
N TYR A 32 -1.34 5.89 20.41
CA TYR A 32 -2.08 5.82 19.16
C TYR A 32 -1.21 6.25 17.99
N THR A 33 -1.57 5.82 16.79
CA THR A 33 -1.01 6.38 15.55
C THR A 33 -1.88 7.54 15.09
N PHE A 34 -1.29 8.72 14.97
CA PHE A 34 -1.92 9.89 14.36
C PHE A 34 -1.47 10.02 12.91
N THR A 35 -2.44 10.11 12.00
CA THR A 35 -2.22 10.16 10.57
C THR A 35 -3.14 11.17 9.89
N GLU A 36 -2.69 11.67 8.76
CA GLU A 36 -3.50 12.44 7.83
C GLU A 36 -4.65 11.59 7.26
N HIS A 37 -5.79 12.21 6.97
CA HIS A 37 -6.90 11.56 6.29
C HIS A 37 -6.63 11.44 4.77
N LYS A 38 -7.19 10.42 4.11
CA LYS A 38 -7.13 10.13 2.65
C LYS A 38 -7.91 11.14 1.79
N GLU A 39 -7.73 12.43 2.06
CA GLU A 39 -8.50 13.50 1.44
C GLU A 39 -7.82 14.03 0.16
N VAL A 40 -8.60 14.13 -0.91
CA VAL A 40 -8.15 14.75 -2.18
C VAL A 40 -8.22 16.27 -2.08
N THR A 41 -7.05 16.89 -1.91
CA THR A 41 -6.86 18.34 -1.81
C THR A 41 -5.46 18.72 -2.33
N GLU A 42 -5.22 20.01 -2.55
CA GLU A 42 -3.94 20.53 -3.06
C GLU A 42 -2.72 20.16 -2.20
N ASN A 43 -2.92 20.04 -0.87
CA ASN A 43 -1.85 19.81 0.11
C ASN A 43 -1.77 18.36 0.61
N ARG A 44 -2.56 17.43 0.04
CA ARG A 44 -2.54 15.99 0.37
C ARG A 44 -2.52 15.18 -0.91
N ILE A 45 -3.59 14.46 -1.23
CA ILE A 45 -3.72 13.68 -2.46
C ILE A 45 -4.11 14.63 -3.59
N ASN A 46 -3.12 15.26 -4.22
CA ASN A 46 -3.34 16.24 -5.27
C ASN A 46 -3.38 15.59 -6.67
N VAL A 47 -4.57 15.15 -7.07
CA VAL A 47 -4.82 14.58 -8.42
C VAL A 47 -5.21 15.63 -9.48
N GLY A 48 -5.36 16.89 -9.07
CA GLY A 48 -5.79 18.00 -9.91
C GLY A 48 -7.24 17.89 -10.40
N ASP A 49 -7.68 18.92 -11.15
CA ASP A 49 -9.04 18.97 -11.70
C ASP A 49 -9.30 17.83 -12.68
N GLY A 50 -10.36 17.07 -12.43
CA GLY A 50 -10.72 15.90 -13.25
C GLY A 50 -9.84 14.67 -13.01
N GLY A 51 -8.95 14.70 -12.02
CA GLY A 51 -8.25 13.51 -11.55
C GLY A 51 -9.15 12.60 -10.72
N TRP A 52 -8.72 11.36 -10.51
CA TRP A 52 -9.46 10.32 -9.80
C TRP A 52 -8.60 9.73 -8.67
N LEU A 53 -9.28 9.29 -7.62
CA LEU A 53 -8.75 8.39 -6.60
C LEU A 53 -9.75 7.24 -6.47
N VAL A 54 -9.26 6.02 -6.65
CA VAL A 54 -10.06 4.81 -6.47
C VAL A 54 -9.36 3.89 -5.47
N GLU A 55 -10.15 3.06 -4.80
CA GLU A 55 -9.71 2.10 -3.82
C GLU A 55 -10.13 0.70 -4.27
N LEU A 56 -9.17 -0.23 -4.32
CA LEU A 56 -9.45 -1.64 -4.46
C LEU A 56 -9.69 -2.22 -3.06
N ASP A 57 -10.93 -2.60 -2.77
CA ASP A 57 -11.31 -3.16 -1.47
C ASP A 57 -12.39 -4.24 -1.56
N THR A 58 -12.09 -5.42 -1.01
CA THR A 58 -13.02 -6.55 -0.97
C THR A 58 -14.24 -6.37 -0.06
N ASN A 59 -14.23 -5.41 0.87
CA ASN A 59 -15.40 -5.04 1.67
C ASN A 59 -16.53 -4.48 0.78
N PHE A 60 -16.15 -3.74 -0.28
CA PHE A 60 -17.06 -3.25 -1.31
C PHE A 60 -18.29 -2.53 -0.73
N ASP A 61 -18.07 -1.62 0.21
CA ASP A 61 -19.07 -1.04 1.11
C ASP A 61 -19.38 0.44 0.86
N GLU A 62 -18.66 1.11 -0.04
CA GLU A 62 -18.97 2.49 -0.47
C GLU A 62 -20.24 2.59 -1.34
N ASP A 63 -20.87 3.76 -1.41
CA ASP A 63 -22.06 3.97 -2.26
C ASP A 63 -21.71 3.92 -3.75
N PHE A 64 -20.59 4.54 -4.13
CA PHE A 64 -20.13 4.60 -5.52
C PHE A 64 -18.99 3.61 -5.75
N LYS A 65 -19.32 2.53 -6.46
CA LYS A 65 -18.41 1.41 -6.69
C LYS A 65 -18.74 0.65 -7.96
N ILE A 66 -17.74 -0.02 -8.53
CA ILE A 66 -17.83 -0.82 -9.75
C ILE A 66 -17.06 -2.14 -9.58
N ILE A 67 -17.39 -3.11 -10.42
CA ILE A 67 -16.58 -4.33 -10.60
C ILE A 67 -15.89 -4.25 -11.96
N SER A 68 -14.58 -4.47 -11.99
CA SER A 68 -13.82 -4.49 -13.25
C SER A 68 -14.19 -5.71 -14.12
N SER A 69 -14.09 -5.57 -15.44
CA SER A 69 -14.68 -6.54 -16.39
C SER A 69 -13.91 -7.86 -16.52
N LYS A 70 -12.60 -7.88 -16.28
CA LYS A 70 -11.71 -9.03 -16.47
C LYS A 70 -11.21 -9.60 -15.16
N PHE A 71 -10.55 -8.78 -14.34
CA PHE A 71 -10.01 -9.25 -13.06
C PHE A 71 -11.07 -9.32 -11.96
N VAL A 72 -12.27 -8.81 -12.21
CA VAL A 72 -13.38 -8.77 -11.24
C VAL A 72 -12.96 -8.00 -9.99
N LEU A 73 -12.15 -6.95 -10.15
CA LEU A 73 -11.65 -6.16 -9.02
C LEU A 73 -12.79 -5.31 -8.44
N PRO A 74 -12.95 -5.28 -7.11
CA PRO A 74 -13.87 -4.37 -6.45
C PRO A 74 -13.23 -2.98 -6.40
N VAL A 75 -13.80 -2.03 -7.12
CA VAL A 75 -13.25 -0.67 -7.23
C VAL A 75 -14.24 0.31 -6.63
N MET A 76 -13.84 1.01 -5.57
CA MET A 76 -14.63 2.03 -4.89
C MET A 76 -14.13 3.42 -5.30
N ILE A 77 -15.05 4.34 -5.59
CA ILE A 77 -14.73 5.67 -6.10
C ILE A 77 -14.61 6.63 -4.92
N GLN A 78 -13.37 6.98 -4.56
CA GLN A 78 -13.07 7.91 -3.46
C GLN A 78 -13.03 9.37 -3.95
N HIS A 79 -12.60 9.59 -5.19
CA HIS A 79 -12.66 10.89 -5.85
C HIS A 79 -12.89 10.74 -7.35
N PRO A 80 -13.78 11.56 -7.97
CA PRO A 80 -14.48 12.72 -7.40
C PRO A 80 -15.53 12.35 -6.34
N ALA A 81 -15.91 13.32 -5.49
CA ALA A 81 -16.91 13.13 -4.44
C ALA A 81 -18.33 13.07 -5.05
N LEU A 82 -18.67 11.92 -5.62
CA LEU A 82 -19.91 11.70 -6.37
C LEU A 82 -21.18 11.87 -5.50
N ASP A 83 -21.07 11.62 -4.19
CA ASP A 83 -22.10 11.84 -3.18
C ASP A 83 -22.52 13.31 -3.03
N LYS A 84 -21.66 14.23 -3.47
CA LYS A 84 -21.90 15.68 -3.43
C LYS A 84 -22.40 16.25 -4.75
N MET A 85 -22.74 15.41 -5.72
CA MET A 85 -23.18 15.79 -7.06
C MET A 85 -24.68 15.54 -7.28
N SER A 86 -25.22 16.04 -8.39
CA SER A 86 -26.54 15.60 -8.86
C SER A 86 -26.47 14.13 -9.27
N VAL A 87 -27.56 13.37 -9.13
CA VAL A 87 -27.62 11.95 -9.52
C VAL A 87 -27.18 11.76 -10.99
N VAL A 88 -27.60 12.65 -11.89
CA VAL A 88 -27.26 12.58 -13.32
C VAL A 88 -25.76 12.76 -13.56
N ASP A 89 -25.13 13.73 -12.89
CA ASP A 89 -23.69 13.97 -13.03
C ASP A 89 -22.86 12.86 -12.38
N ALA A 90 -23.32 12.38 -11.21
CA ALA A 90 -22.70 11.27 -10.51
C ALA A 90 -22.71 9.99 -11.35
N ASP A 91 -23.86 9.63 -11.91
CA ASP A 91 -24.02 8.47 -12.79
C ASP A 91 -23.16 8.58 -14.05
N LYS A 92 -23.08 9.78 -14.63
CA LYS A 92 -22.25 10.04 -15.81
C LYS A 92 -20.77 9.79 -15.48
N LEU A 93 -20.24 10.41 -14.42
CA LEU A 93 -18.84 10.26 -14.03
C LEU A 93 -18.50 8.84 -13.58
N LEU A 94 -19.40 8.18 -12.85
CA LEU A 94 -19.23 6.77 -12.48
C LEU A 94 -19.06 5.89 -13.72
N ASN A 95 -19.90 6.10 -14.74
CA ASN A 95 -19.79 5.36 -16.00
C ASN A 95 -18.51 5.69 -16.77
N GLU A 96 -18.08 6.95 -16.79
CA GLU A 96 -16.81 7.36 -17.41
C GLU A 96 -15.62 6.66 -16.75
N ILE A 97 -15.54 6.67 -15.42
CA ILE A 97 -14.48 5.99 -14.65
C ILE A 97 -14.54 4.48 -14.90
N LYS A 98 -15.74 3.89 -14.92
CA LYS A 98 -15.92 2.47 -15.21
C LYS A 98 -15.40 2.07 -16.58
N THR A 99 -15.75 2.85 -17.61
CA THR A 99 -15.31 2.58 -18.98
C THR A 99 -13.79 2.70 -19.10
N ASP A 100 -13.19 3.74 -18.51
CA ASP A 100 -11.75 3.97 -18.55
C ASP A 100 -10.97 2.89 -17.79
N PHE A 101 -11.41 2.54 -16.57
CA PHE A 101 -10.78 1.49 -15.76
C PHE A 101 -10.88 0.12 -16.46
N ASN A 102 -12.03 -0.21 -17.05
CA ASN A 102 -12.19 -1.45 -17.81
C ASN A 102 -11.30 -1.50 -19.05
N ALA A 103 -11.01 -0.36 -19.69
CA ALA A 103 -10.06 -0.35 -20.81
C ALA A 103 -8.64 -0.72 -20.35
N LEU A 104 -8.19 -0.22 -19.19
CA LEU A 104 -6.93 -0.64 -18.60
C LEU A 104 -6.94 -2.12 -18.18
N ASP A 105 -8.00 -2.55 -17.48
CA ASP A 105 -8.22 -3.92 -17.02
C ASP A 105 -8.14 -4.92 -18.19
N GLU A 106 -8.73 -4.58 -19.34
CA GLU A 106 -8.66 -5.35 -20.58
C GLU A 106 -7.26 -5.44 -21.19
N LEU A 107 -6.52 -4.32 -21.19
CA LEU A 107 -5.15 -4.30 -21.68
C LEU A 107 -4.24 -5.18 -20.82
N ILE A 108 -4.37 -5.11 -19.50
CA ILE A 108 -3.55 -5.91 -18.57
C ILE A 108 -3.93 -7.39 -18.61
N TYR A 109 -5.21 -7.73 -18.81
CA TYR A 109 -5.67 -9.13 -18.88
C TYR A 109 -5.33 -9.81 -20.21
N SER A 110 -4.98 -9.05 -21.24
CA SER A 110 -4.77 -9.58 -22.59
C SER A 110 -3.58 -10.53 -22.68
N ASP A 111 -3.74 -11.62 -23.44
CA ASP A 111 -2.63 -12.53 -23.82
C ASP A 111 -1.50 -11.83 -24.60
N ALA A 112 -1.71 -10.58 -25.01
CA ALA A 112 -0.71 -9.75 -25.67
C ALA A 112 0.29 -9.12 -24.69
N VAL A 113 0.07 -9.13 -23.37
CA VAL A 113 1.04 -8.64 -22.38
C VAL A 113 2.33 -9.49 -22.44
N PRO A 114 3.53 -8.87 -22.42
CA PRO A 114 3.83 -7.44 -22.28
C PRO A 114 3.95 -6.69 -23.62
N ASN A 115 3.63 -7.32 -24.75
CA ASN A 115 3.80 -6.78 -26.10
C ASN A 115 2.68 -5.80 -26.55
N ASN A 116 1.72 -5.49 -25.69
CA ASN A 116 0.74 -4.44 -25.94
C ASN A 116 1.19 -3.09 -25.34
N ASN A 117 0.33 -2.08 -25.37
CA ASN A 117 0.66 -0.71 -24.95
C ASN A 117 0.07 -0.31 -23.60
N TYR A 118 -0.21 -1.26 -22.68
CA TYR A 118 -0.83 -0.93 -21.39
C TYR A 118 0.00 0.08 -20.56
N LEU A 119 1.33 0.06 -20.67
CA LEU A 119 2.23 1.03 -20.02
C LEU A 119 2.09 2.47 -20.54
N ASN A 120 1.36 2.71 -21.64
CA ASN A 120 0.96 4.07 -22.01
C ASN A 120 -0.12 4.63 -21.07
N TYR A 121 -0.83 3.76 -20.36
CA TYR A 121 -1.95 4.07 -19.47
C TYR A 121 -1.65 3.73 -18.00
N PHE A 122 -0.61 2.94 -17.72
CA PHE A 122 -0.20 2.52 -16.38
C PHE A 122 1.25 2.92 -16.12
N ASP A 123 1.50 3.52 -14.96
CA ASP A 123 2.82 4.06 -14.62
C ASP A 123 3.71 2.98 -13.97
N ALA A 124 4.73 2.54 -14.72
CA ALA A 124 5.68 1.52 -14.28
C ALA A 124 6.49 1.94 -13.05
N ASP A 125 6.92 3.19 -12.98
CA ASP A 125 7.75 3.68 -11.87
C ASP A 125 6.94 3.74 -10.57
N ALA A 126 5.73 4.31 -10.61
CA ALA A 126 4.84 4.37 -9.47
C ALA A 126 4.41 2.96 -9.01
N PHE A 127 4.18 2.05 -9.95
CA PHE A 127 3.89 0.65 -9.64
C PHE A 127 5.05 -0.03 -8.93
N VAL A 128 6.27 0.11 -9.44
CA VAL A 128 7.44 -0.52 -8.83
C VAL A 128 7.73 0.04 -7.44
N ASP A 129 7.62 1.36 -7.22
CA ASP A 129 7.79 1.94 -5.89
C ASP A 129 6.76 1.34 -4.90
N PHE A 130 5.50 1.24 -5.33
CA PHE A 130 4.45 0.59 -4.54
C PHE A 130 4.77 -0.88 -4.24
N MET A 131 5.23 -1.65 -5.23
CA MET A 131 5.59 -3.05 -5.03
C MET A 131 6.83 -3.24 -4.17
N ILE A 132 7.81 -2.33 -4.19
CA ILE A 132 8.94 -2.37 -3.26
C ILE A 132 8.43 -2.27 -1.82
N VAL A 133 7.48 -1.37 -1.53
CA VAL A 133 6.88 -1.28 -0.18
C VAL A 133 6.17 -2.57 0.20
N TYR A 134 5.24 -3.05 -0.65
CA TYR A 134 4.44 -4.25 -0.35
C TYR A 134 5.28 -5.51 -0.21
N ILE A 135 6.31 -5.69 -1.05
CA ILE A 135 7.23 -6.82 -0.94
C ILE A 135 8.09 -6.64 0.31
N LEU A 136 8.70 -5.48 0.55
CA LEU A 136 9.57 -5.27 1.72
C LEU A 136 8.82 -5.47 3.05
N THR A 137 7.54 -5.11 3.11
CA THR A 137 6.73 -5.30 4.32
C THR A 137 5.99 -6.63 4.34
N ASP A 138 5.93 -7.38 3.25
CA ASP A 138 5.12 -8.60 3.12
C ASP A 138 3.64 -8.36 3.51
N ASN A 139 3.03 -7.30 2.96
CA ASN A 139 1.60 -7.04 3.13
C ASN A 139 0.81 -7.85 2.10
N GLU A 140 0.27 -8.99 2.51
CA GLU A 140 -0.43 -9.91 1.60
C GLU A 140 -1.86 -9.47 1.23
N GLU A 141 -2.38 -8.37 1.79
CA GLU A 141 -3.75 -7.90 1.48
C GLU A 141 -3.92 -7.52 0.01
N ILE A 142 -2.83 -7.16 -0.67
CA ILE A 142 -2.82 -6.90 -2.12
C ILE A 142 -3.32 -8.08 -2.96
N ASN A 143 -3.25 -9.32 -2.44
CA ASN A 143 -3.76 -10.51 -3.12
C ASN A 143 -5.29 -10.57 -3.20
N HIS A 144 -5.96 -9.96 -2.21
CA HIS A 144 -7.40 -9.85 -2.09
C HIS A 144 -7.73 -8.39 -1.73
N PRO A 145 -7.43 -7.47 -2.66
CA PRO A 145 -7.05 -6.10 -2.35
C PRO A 145 -8.00 -5.46 -1.34
N LYS A 146 -7.41 -4.89 -0.30
CA LYS A 146 -8.00 -4.04 0.73
C LYS A 146 -7.09 -2.85 0.91
N SER A 147 -7.66 -1.67 1.19
CA SER A 147 -6.89 -0.45 1.38
C SER A 147 -5.86 -0.18 0.27
N THR A 148 -6.13 -0.63 -0.96
CA THR A 148 -5.18 -0.59 -2.09
C THR A 148 -5.59 0.51 -3.07
N TYR A 149 -4.89 1.64 -3.03
CA TYR A 149 -5.31 2.84 -3.77
C TYR A 149 -4.62 2.97 -5.13
N ILE A 150 -5.36 3.56 -6.06
CA ILE A 150 -4.88 3.94 -7.39
C ILE A 150 -5.35 5.37 -7.65
N TYR A 151 -4.44 6.25 -8.06
CA TYR A 151 -4.79 7.58 -8.50
C TYR A 151 -4.50 7.77 -9.99
N LYS A 152 -5.22 8.69 -10.61
CA LYS A 152 -4.98 9.10 -12.00
C LYS A 152 -5.19 10.60 -12.11
N LYS A 153 -4.17 11.33 -12.58
CA LYS A 153 -4.34 12.75 -12.92
C LYS A 153 -5.10 12.88 -14.23
N SER A 154 -5.79 13.99 -14.46
CA SER A 154 -6.52 14.24 -15.72
C SER A 154 -5.60 14.07 -16.94
N GLY A 155 -5.99 13.19 -17.86
CA GLY A 155 -5.20 12.82 -19.05
C GLY A 155 -3.90 12.06 -18.77
N GLY A 156 -3.61 11.70 -17.51
CA GLY A 156 -2.42 10.97 -17.08
C GLY A 156 -2.61 9.46 -17.05
N LYS A 157 -1.58 8.78 -16.54
CA LYS A 157 -1.57 7.33 -16.30
C LYS A 157 -2.21 7.00 -14.95
N TYR A 158 -2.67 5.76 -14.81
CA TYR A 158 -2.95 5.13 -13.54
C TYR A 158 -1.64 4.90 -12.78
N CYS A 159 -1.58 5.39 -11.56
CA CYS A 159 -0.44 5.27 -10.67
C CYS A 159 -0.90 4.60 -9.38
N MET A 160 -0.15 3.60 -8.90
CA MET A 160 -0.43 3.01 -7.59
C MET A 160 -0.15 4.01 -6.47
N GLY A 161 -1.00 3.98 -5.45
CA GLY A 161 -0.88 4.80 -4.25
C GLY A 161 -2.12 5.66 -3.99
N PRO A 162 -2.15 6.36 -2.84
CA PRO A 162 -1.17 6.28 -1.75
C PRO A 162 -1.12 4.89 -1.08
N ILE A 163 -0.02 4.58 -0.39
CA ILE A 163 0.05 3.39 0.47
C ILE A 163 -0.76 3.64 1.75
N TRP A 164 -1.50 2.64 2.21
CA TRP A 164 -2.36 2.72 3.38
C TRP A 164 -2.49 1.34 4.04
N ASP A 165 -2.76 1.31 5.35
CA ASP A 165 -3.09 0.10 6.13
C ASP A 165 -2.05 -1.04 6.05
N PHE A 166 -1.04 -0.99 6.92
CA PHE A 166 0.09 -1.94 6.95
C PHE A 166 0.23 -2.62 8.31
N ASP A 167 -0.87 -2.80 9.03
CA ASP A 167 -0.93 -3.60 10.25
C ASP A 167 -0.86 -5.11 9.95
N TRP A 168 -1.46 -5.54 8.82
CA TRP A 168 -1.38 -6.90 8.29
C TRP A 168 -0.12 -7.15 7.43
N ALA A 169 1.03 -6.88 8.02
CA ALA A 169 2.32 -6.99 7.37
C ALA A 169 3.33 -7.78 8.24
N PHE A 170 4.58 -7.85 7.79
CA PHE A 170 5.71 -8.43 8.51
C PHE A 170 5.49 -9.90 8.89
N GLY A 171 4.91 -10.69 8.01
CA GLY A 171 4.65 -12.12 8.26
C GLY A 171 3.38 -12.42 9.06
N TYR A 172 2.62 -11.41 9.49
CA TYR A 172 1.34 -11.63 10.15
C TYR A 172 0.34 -12.30 9.19
N GLU A 173 -0.31 -13.35 9.67
CA GLU A 173 -1.39 -14.04 8.94
C GLU A 173 -2.28 -14.79 9.95
N TRP A 174 -3.25 -14.07 10.52
CA TRP A 174 -4.21 -14.58 11.53
C TRP A 174 -3.60 -15.26 12.77
N SER A 175 -2.28 -15.09 12.98
CA SER A 175 -1.50 -15.81 13.97
C SER A 175 -1.28 -15.02 15.26
N TYR A 176 -1.72 -13.74 15.31
CA TYR A 176 -1.35 -12.79 16.36
C TYR A 176 0.17 -12.67 16.55
N THR A 177 0.94 -13.02 15.52
CA THR A 177 2.39 -13.10 15.55
C THR A 177 2.97 -12.43 14.30
N HIS A 178 3.74 -11.37 14.50
CA HIS A 178 4.55 -10.72 13.47
C HIS A 178 5.97 -11.30 13.45
N PHE A 179 6.78 -10.86 12.47
CA PHE A 179 8.19 -11.17 12.28
C PHE A 179 8.49 -12.64 12.01
N VAL A 180 7.58 -13.32 11.31
CA VAL A 180 7.73 -14.71 10.85
C VAL A 180 7.86 -14.78 9.33
N ALA A 181 8.35 -15.91 8.81
CA ALA A 181 8.41 -16.21 7.38
C ALA A 181 8.94 -15.07 6.45
N PRO A 182 10.12 -14.47 6.73
CA PRO A 182 10.65 -13.34 5.94
C PRO A 182 10.92 -13.68 4.46
N ASN A 183 10.98 -14.95 4.11
CA ASN A 183 11.21 -15.45 2.75
C ASN A 183 9.94 -15.95 2.04
N ARG A 184 8.76 -15.62 2.58
CA ARG A 184 7.46 -15.95 1.97
C ARG A 184 7.26 -15.17 0.67
N ASN A 185 6.72 -15.81 -0.36
CA ASN A 185 6.34 -15.10 -1.59
C ASN A 185 5.09 -14.25 -1.31
N LEU A 186 5.15 -12.98 -1.71
CA LEU A 186 4.02 -12.05 -1.57
C LEU A 186 2.77 -12.55 -2.27
N PHE A 187 2.91 -13.17 -3.45
CA PHE A 187 1.78 -13.60 -4.26
C PHE A 187 1.27 -14.99 -3.88
N TRP A 188 -0.02 -15.08 -3.59
CA TRP A 188 -0.71 -16.34 -3.34
C TRP A 188 -0.74 -17.24 -4.57
N THR A 189 -0.60 -18.55 -4.38
CA THR A 189 -0.53 -19.53 -5.47
C THR A 189 -1.68 -20.55 -5.42
N GLY A 190 -1.97 -21.18 -6.56
CA GLY A 190 -2.96 -22.26 -6.66
C GLY A 190 -4.40 -21.76 -6.45
N GLU A 191 -5.24 -22.57 -5.80
CA GLU A 191 -6.66 -22.22 -5.53
C GLU A 191 -6.83 -20.98 -4.63
N LYS A 192 -5.76 -20.55 -3.96
CA LYS A 192 -5.75 -19.34 -3.13
C LYS A 192 -5.41 -18.07 -3.91
N ALA A 193 -5.00 -18.16 -5.18
CA ALA A 193 -4.65 -16.98 -5.96
C ALA A 193 -5.89 -16.07 -6.10
N GLY A 194 -5.84 -14.91 -5.44
CA GLY A 194 -6.95 -13.97 -5.41
C GLY A 194 -6.96 -13.10 -6.67
N ARG A 195 -8.04 -12.33 -6.82
CA ARG A 195 -8.19 -11.36 -7.92
C ARG A 195 -7.06 -10.33 -7.97
N GLY A 196 -6.55 -9.92 -6.79
CA GLY A 196 -5.39 -9.04 -6.71
C GLY A 196 -4.12 -9.75 -7.13
N THR A 197 -3.90 -10.99 -6.68
CA THR A 197 -2.77 -11.80 -7.15
C THR A 197 -2.74 -11.86 -8.67
N ALA A 198 -3.88 -12.16 -9.30
CA ALA A 198 -3.97 -12.24 -10.76
C ALA A 198 -3.59 -10.92 -11.44
N PHE A 199 -4.10 -9.79 -10.93
CA PHE A 199 -3.84 -8.45 -11.49
C PHE A 199 -2.38 -8.01 -11.30
N PHE A 200 -1.81 -8.18 -10.10
CA PHE A 200 -0.47 -7.68 -9.81
C PHE A 200 0.64 -8.61 -10.33
N ALA A 201 0.42 -9.93 -10.30
CA ALA A 201 1.42 -10.88 -10.77
C ALA A 201 1.64 -10.81 -12.28
N ILE A 202 0.59 -10.55 -13.08
CA ILE A 202 0.74 -10.40 -14.54
C ILE A 202 1.56 -9.15 -14.88
N ILE A 203 1.38 -8.03 -14.17
CA ILE A 203 2.18 -6.81 -14.36
C ILE A 203 3.62 -7.06 -13.91
N MET A 204 3.83 -7.72 -12.77
CA MET A 204 5.17 -8.09 -12.29
C MET A 204 5.89 -9.10 -13.21
N SER A 205 5.16 -9.79 -14.09
CA SER A 205 5.76 -10.69 -15.09
C SER A 205 6.30 -9.97 -16.33
N ASP A 206 5.99 -8.68 -16.50
CA ASP A 206 6.52 -7.86 -17.59
C ASP A 206 8.03 -7.60 -17.39
N PRO A 207 8.91 -7.96 -18.35
CA PRO A 207 10.34 -7.71 -18.25
C PRO A 207 10.70 -6.22 -18.04
N ALA A 208 9.93 -5.28 -18.60
CA ALA A 208 10.16 -3.85 -18.40
C ALA A 208 9.91 -3.45 -16.93
N ILE A 209 8.90 -4.04 -16.28
CA ILE A 209 8.66 -3.85 -14.85
C ILE A 209 9.79 -4.48 -14.03
N GLY A 210 10.25 -5.68 -14.40
CA GLY A 210 11.39 -6.33 -13.77
C GLY A 210 12.68 -5.50 -13.81
N ASP A 211 12.99 -4.86 -14.95
CA ASP A 211 14.17 -4.01 -15.10
C ASP A 211 14.09 -2.74 -14.23
N VAL A 212 12.91 -2.12 -14.17
CA VAL A 212 12.64 -0.96 -13.30
C VAL A 212 12.75 -1.37 -11.83
N PHE A 213 12.20 -2.52 -11.46
CA PHE A 213 12.30 -3.08 -10.10
C PHE A 213 13.75 -3.31 -9.69
N LYS A 214 14.54 -4.02 -10.50
CA LYS A 214 15.98 -4.26 -10.21
C LYS A 214 16.73 -2.96 -9.94
N THR A 215 16.51 -1.96 -10.79
CA THR A 215 17.18 -0.67 -10.71
C THR A 215 16.81 0.09 -9.44
N LYS A 216 15.51 0.24 -9.17
CA LYS A 216 15.01 0.95 -7.98
C LYS A 216 15.34 0.20 -6.69
N TRP A 217 15.21 -1.12 -6.67
CA TRP A 217 15.54 -1.95 -5.52
C TRP A 217 17.03 -1.88 -5.16
N ALA A 218 17.93 -2.00 -6.14
CA ALA A 218 19.37 -1.88 -5.89
C ALA A 218 19.72 -0.52 -5.26
N LYS A 219 19.16 0.58 -5.80
CA LYS A 219 19.34 1.92 -5.25
C LYS A 219 18.75 2.07 -3.85
N PHE A 220 17.54 1.55 -3.62
CA PHE A 220 16.90 1.59 -2.30
C PHE A 220 17.74 0.83 -1.26
N LYS A 221 18.17 -0.39 -1.59
CA LYS A 221 18.99 -1.21 -0.69
C LYS A 221 20.31 -0.55 -0.34
N GLU A 222 20.99 0.05 -1.32
CA GLU A 222 22.29 0.70 -1.09
C GLU A 222 22.16 2.01 -0.31
N LEU A 223 21.20 2.86 -0.67
CA LEU A 223 21.16 4.25 -0.19
C LEU A 223 20.10 4.50 0.89
N GLN A 224 18.97 3.80 0.83
CA GLN A 224 17.79 4.10 1.65
C GLN A 224 17.57 3.10 2.79
N TYR A 225 17.90 1.82 2.59
CA TYR A 225 17.73 0.80 3.63
C TYR A 225 18.51 1.12 4.92
N PRO A 226 19.77 1.60 4.88
CA PRO A 226 20.46 2.04 6.10
C PRO A 226 19.73 3.17 6.85
N ILE A 227 19.08 4.08 6.11
CA ILE A 227 18.28 5.18 6.69
C ILE A 227 17.00 4.63 7.32
N LEU A 228 16.38 3.61 6.70
CA LEU A 228 15.21 2.93 7.27
C LEU A 228 15.56 2.19 8.56
N VAL A 229 16.72 1.52 8.61
CA VAL A 229 17.23 0.85 9.82
C VAL A 229 17.44 1.85 10.95
N GLU A 230 18.09 2.99 10.67
CA GLU A 230 18.29 4.01 11.68
C GLU A 230 16.97 4.61 12.16
N TYR A 231 16.05 4.88 11.24
CA TYR A 231 14.70 5.32 11.61
C TYR A 231 14.00 4.34 12.56
N ILE A 232 14.16 3.02 12.38
CA ILE A 232 13.55 2.02 13.28
C ILE A 232 14.18 2.09 14.68
N ASN A 233 15.49 2.28 14.78
CA ASN A 233 16.17 2.50 16.06
C ASN A 233 15.65 3.76 16.75
N GLU A 234 15.65 4.89 16.05
CA GLU A 234 15.18 6.18 16.57
C GLU A 234 13.70 6.13 16.96
N TYR A 235 12.86 5.49 16.15
CA TYR A 235 11.44 5.34 16.42
C TYR A 235 11.21 4.55 17.71
N ALA A 236 11.89 3.41 17.88
CA ALA A 236 11.81 2.58 19.09
C ALA A 236 12.22 3.35 20.35
N GLU A 237 13.30 4.16 20.28
CA GLU A 237 13.68 5.02 21.40
C GLU A 237 12.62 6.10 21.67
N SER A 238 12.10 6.74 20.62
CA SER A 238 11.13 7.83 20.74
C SER A 238 9.82 7.41 21.42
N ILE A 239 9.41 6.15 21.28
CA ILE A 239 8.18 5.62 21.88
C ILE A 239 8.41 4.76 23.13
N ARG A 240 9.64 4.67 23.64
CA ARG A 240 9.98 3.76 24.73
C ARG A 240 9.12 3.95 25.98
N GLU A 241 8.98 5.20 26.43
CA GLU A 241 8.16 5.53 27.60
C GLU A 241 6.66 5.35 27.30
N SER A 242 6.22 5.84 26.14
CA SER A 242 4.85 5.72 25.66
C SER A 242 4.38 4.26 25.62
N HIS A 243 5.17 3.37 25.01
CA HIS A 243 4.94 1.92 24.99
C HIS A 243 4.81 1.34 26.40
N ALA A 244 5.72 1.69 27.32
CA ALA A 244 5.69 1.20 28.69
C ALA A 244 4.45 1.69 29.47
N ASN A 245 3.92 2.87 29.15
CA ASN A 245 2.69 3.38 29.75
C ASN A 245 1.44 2.75 29.11
N ASP A 246 1.43 2.57 27.80
CA ASP A 246 0.35 1.90 27.07
C ASP A 246 0.11 0.47 27.59
N GLN A 247 1.18 -0.30 27.81
CA GLN A 247 1.09 -1.66 28.39
C GLN A 247 0.37 -1.69 29.75
N LYS A 248 0.53 -0.64 30.58
CA LYS A 248 -0.16 -0.54 31.87
C LYS A 248 -1.66 -0.29 31.70
N VAL A 249 -2.06 0.50 30.71
CA VAL A 249 -3.47 0.81 30.41
C VAL A 249 -4.19 -0.45 29.93
N TRP A 250 -3.62 -1.15 28.95
CA TRP A 250 -4.27 -2.28 28.30
C TRP A 250 -3.97 -3.63 28.96
N LEU A 251 -3.30 -3.63 30.10
CA LEU A 251 -2.89 -4.82 30.86
C LEU A 251 -2.16 -5.86 30.00
N GLN A 252 -1.42 -5.39 29.00
CA GLN A 252 -0.67 -6.26 28.10
C GLN A 252 0.69 -6.62 28.72
N SER A 253 0.99 -7.91 28.83
CA SER A 253 2.33 -8.41 29.17
C SER A 253 3.15 -8.67 27.91
N SER A 254 3.19 -7.72 26.98
CA SER A 254 3.99 -7.79 25.76
C SER A 254 5.48 -7.54 26.04
N GLY A 255 6.35 -7.91 25.10
CA GLY A 255 7.81 -7.78 25.21
C GLY A 255 8.28 -6.32 25.38
N SER A 256 9.58 -6.11 25.58
CA SER A 256 10.13 -4.75 25.60
C SER A 256 10.13 -4.15 24.20
N ILE A 257 10.10 -2.81 24.11
CA ILE A 257 10.24 -2.11 22.82
C ILE A 257 11.55 -2.50 22.10
N ASP A 258 12.63 -2.78 22.84
CA ASP A 258 13.89 -3.30 22.30
C ASP A 258 13.72 -4.67 21.62
N THR A 259 12.93 -5.55 22.24
CA THR A 259 12.67 -6.88 21.69
C THR A 259 11.96 -6.77 20.35
N TYR A 260 10.94 -5.90 20.25
CA TYR A 260 10.21 -5.67 19.01
C TYR A 260 11.07 -4.99 17.94
N ARG A 261 11.90 -4.02 18.32
CA ARG A 261 12.88 -3.40 17.43
C ARG A 261 13.84 -4.44 16.84
N ASP A 262 14.44 -5.27 17.68
CA ASP A 262 15.44 -6.25 17.26
C ASP A 262 14.81 -7.36 16.39
N GLN A 263 13.58 -7.77 16.70
CA GLN A 263 12.81 -8.70 15.87
C GLN A 263 12.49 -8.11 14.49
N MET A 264 12.03 -6.85 14.44
CA MET A 264 11.75 -6.14 13.20
C MET A 264 13.00 -6.02 12.33
N LEU A 265 14.13 -5.56 12.90
CA LEU A 265 15.39 -5.41 12.17
C LEU A 265 15.90 -6.74 11.62
N ASN A 266 15.92 -7.79 12.45
CA ASN A 266 16.32 -9.14 12.01
C ASN A 266 15.38 -9.71 10.94
N TRP A 267 14.09 -9.43 11.01
CA TRP A 267 13.13 -9.86 9.98
C TRP A 267 13.36 -9.11 8.67
N LEU A 268 13.56 -7.78 8.74
CA LEU A 268 13.85 -6.95 7.57
C LEU A 268 15.14 -7.36 6.89
N ASP A 269 16.23 -7.63 7.63
CA ASP A 269 17.49 -8.09 7.03
C ASP A 269 17.30 -9.38 6.22
N LYS A 270 16.52 -10.33 6.75
CA LYS A 270 16.17 -11.57 6.05
C LYS A 270 15.25 -11.30 4.86
N ARG A 271 14.34 -10.33 4.95
CA ARG A 271 13.44 -9.94 3.88
C ARG A 271 14.19 -9.28 2.72
N VAL A 272 15.10 -8.36 3.02
CA VAL A 272 16.02 -7.74 2.06
C VAL A 272 16.84 -8.80 1.33
N ALA A 273 17.40 -9.76 2.06
CA ALA A 273 18.14 -10.88 1.47
C ALA A 273 17.26 -11.77 0.57
N TYR A 274 15.99 -11.96 0.92
CA TYR A 274 15.03 -12.66 0.06
C TYR A 274 14.73 -11.87 -1.23
N MET A 275 14.54 -10.55 -1.12
CA MET A 275 14.25 -9.68 -2.26
C MET A 275 15.38 -9.63 -3.30
N ASP A 276 16.63 -9.79 -2.87
CA ASP A 276 17.78 -9.91 -3.78
C ASP A 276 17.70 -11.13 -4.71
N GLY A 277 16.92 -12.15 -4.35
CA GLY A 277 16.68 -13.33 -5.17
C GLY A 277 15.47 -13.24 -6.09
N LEU A 278 14.71 -12.14 -6.08
CA LEU A 278 13.41 -12.08 -6.75
C LEU A 278 13.48 -11.86 -8.27
N PHE A 279 14.60 -11.37 -8.85
CA PHE A 279 14.70 -11.13 -10.30
C PHE A 279 16.13 -11.19 -10.83
#